data_AF-A0A3M1QST4-F1
#
_entry.id   AF-A0A3M1QST4-F1
#
_cell.length_a   1.000
_cell.length_b   1.000
_cell.length_c   1.000
_cell.angle_alpha   90.00
_cell.angle_beta   90.00
_cell.angle_gamma   90.00
#
_symmetry.space_group_name_H-M   'P 1'
#
loop_
_entity.id
_entity.type
_entity.pdbx_description
1 polymer ?
#
loop_
_entity_poly.entity_id
_entity_poly.type
_entity_poly.pdbx_seq_one_letter_code
_entity_poly.pdbx_strand_id
1 'polypeptide(L)'
;MSGGGPRRFAAFYFTYFAALGVFLPYFNLYCESLGLASWEIGLLSMGIPLGRVLFSLPLTHWADRTHRQRGLMRAAAWGSVAAATAFLVPRHFPGLLLCMAGYAIASVPLLPLVEAVTLEGVAHRGWDYGRIRLWGTLGFICLSVGFGRLLDRLPLASVLVGLALVSLANAVTVERLPAGVEGRAERVPPLVPLLRRPSLLLFLGACVAMQASHGTYYAFFSIYLHDLGVSPGVIGLLWGLATVSELVVMAGADRLVAWLGEGRVMAASLLLAAVRWGVYAATPRLWPIALAQTLHAFTFGTFHVAAIHYTHAAFPKGLRASGQSLYSLASFGVGMVVGYGASGLLYDRIGPRPLFAASALLALAAALATLALGRPGEGAGEGG
;
A
#
# COMPACT_ATOMS: atom_id res chain seq x y z
N MET A 1 -36.15 -2.54 2.62
CA MET A 1 -35.07 -3.47 3.04
C MET A 1 -33.65 -2.84 2.92
N SER A 2 -33.45 -1.59 3.37
CA SER A 2 -32.26 -0.77 3.02
C SER A 2 -31.16 -0.67 4.10
N GLY A 3 -31.20 -1.46 5.17
CA GLY A 3 -30.27 -1.32 6.31
C GLY A 3 -28.88 -1.99 6.17
N GLY A 4 -28.55 -2.61 5.04
CA GLY A 4 -27.38 -3.49 4.92
C GLY A 4 -26.14 -2.91 4.24
N GLY A 5 -26.22 -1.73 3.62
CA GLY A 5 -25.15 -1.17 2.77
C GLY A 5 -23.79 -1.07 3.48
N PRO A 6 -23.65 -0.21 4.49
CA PRO A 6 -22.37 0.05 5.16
C PRO A 6 -21.70 -1.21 5.72
N ARG A 7 -22.48 -2.15 6.27
CA ARG A 7 -21.96 -3.41 6.83
C ARG A 7 -21.36 -4.34 5.77
N ARG A 8 -21.91 -4.34 4.55
CA ARG A 8 -21.38 -5.14 3.42
C ARG A 8 -20.05 -4.58 2.92
N PHE A 9 -19.95 -3.25 2.81
CA PHE A 9 -18.69 -2.60 2.46
C PHE A 9 -17.64 -2.80 3.56
N ALA A 10 -18.02 -2.65 4.83
CA ALA A 10 -17.14 -2.95 5.96
C ALA A 10 -16.58 -4.39 5.92
N ALA A 11 -17.41 -5.38 5.60
CA ALA A 11 -16.98 -6.77 5.42
C ALA A 11 -16.02 -6.95 4.24
N PHE A 12 -16.25 -6.23 3.12
CA PHE A 12 -15.30 -6.20 2.01
C PHE A 12 -13.94 -5.60 2.45
N TYR A 13 -13.93 -4.43 3.09
CA TYR A 13 -12.69 -3.82 3.57
C TYR A 13 -11.96 -4.74 4.54
N PHE A 14 -12.67 -5.36 5.49
CA PHE A 14 -12.09 -6.33 6.40
C PHE A 14 -11.40 -7.47 5.65
N THR A 15 -12.09 -8.14 4.72
CA THR A 15 -11.54 -9.30 4.00
C THR A 15 -10.44 -8.92 3.01
N TYR A 16 -10.53 -7.77 2.34
CA TYR A 16 -9.51 -7.27 1.42
C TYR A 16 -8.20 -6.97 2.16
N PHE A 17 -8.26 -6.21 3.26
CA PHE A 17 -7.08 -5.88 4.05
C PHE A 17 -6.58 -7.04 4.91
N ALA A 18 -7.46 -7.99 5.28
CA ALA A 18 -7.07 -9.26 5.86
C ALA A 18 -6.15 -10.06 4.92
N ALA A 19 -6.42 -10.05 3.60
CA ALA A 19 -5.54 -10.71 2.63
C ALA A 19 -4.15 -10.07 2.64
N LEU A 20 -4.08 -8.73 2.69
CA LEU A 20 -2.81 -8.01 2.85
C LEU A 20 -2.13 -8.31 4.19
N GLY A 21 -2.89 -8.53 5.27
CA GLY A 21 -2.39 -8.92 6.59
C GLY A 21 -1.75 -10.31 6.62
N VAL A 22 -2.19 -11.23 5.76
CA VAL A 22 -1.51 -12.51 5.54
C VAL A 22 -0.33 -12.36 4.57
N PHE A 23 -0.52 -11.58 3.51
CA PHE A 23 0.44 -11.47 2.40
C PHE A 23 1.71 -10.71 2.79
N LEU A 24 1.59 -9.45 3.25
CA LEU A 24 2.76 -8.57 3.46
C LEU A 24 3.74 -9.12 4.51
N PRO A 25 3.31 -9.65 5.66
CA PRO A 25 4.26 -10.12 6.67
C PRO A 25 4.89 -11.47 6.32
N TYR A 26 4.22 -12.34 5.57
CA TYR A 26 4.58 -13.76 5.52
C TYR A 26 4.84 -14.33 4.13
N PHE A 27 4.35 -13.73 3.04
CA PHE A 27 4.53 -14.27 1.70
C PHE A 27 6.01 -14.33 1.29
N ASN A 28 6.75 -13.24 1.53
CA ASN A 28 8.17 -13.20 1.20
C ASN A 28 9.00 -14.12 2.11
N LEU A 29 8.59 -14.27 3.37
CA LEU A 29 9.20 -15.23 4.28
C LEU A 29 9.00 -16.68 3.79
N TYR A 30 7.82 -16.99 3.26
CA TYR A 30 7.59 -18.27 2.60
C TYR A 30 8.46 -18.45 1.35
N CYS A 31 8.60 -17.43 0.49
CA CYS A 31 9.48 -17.50 -0.67
C CYS A 31 10.94 -17.72 -0.27
N GLU A 32 11.43 -17.05 0.77
CA GLU A 32 12.78 -17.25 1.30
C GLU A 32 12.97 -18.67 1.83
N SER A 33 11.96 -19.26 2.51
CA SER A 33 12.02 -20.65 2.98
C SER A 33 12.09 -21.71 1.86
N LEU A 34 11.74 -21.34 0.62
CA LEU A 34 11.91 -22.18 -0.56
C LEU A 34 13.32 -22.06 -1.19
N GLY A 35 14.18 -21.19 -0.63
CA GLY A 35 15.51 -20.90 -1.14
C GLY A 35 15.51 -19.97 -2.37
N LEU A 36 14.45 -19.18 -2.58
CA LEU A 36 14.45 -18.18 -3.65
C LEU A 36 15.49 -17.09 -3.35
N ALA A 37 16.19 -16.65 -4.39
CA ALA A 37 17.13 -15.55 -4.28
C ALA A 37 16.39 -14.23 -4.02
N SER A 38 17.04 -13.26 -3.39
CA SER A 38 16.37 -12.01 -3.01
C SER A 38 15.87 -11.20 -4.20
N TRP A 39 16.52 -11.29 -5.37
CA TRP A 39 16.05 -10.62 -6.58
C TRP A 39 14.74 -11.25 -7.10
N GLU A 40 14.54 -12.55 -6.90
CA GLU A 40 13.30 -13.26 -7.22
C GLU A 40 12.17 -12.82 -6.28
N ILE A 41 12.45 -12.73 -4.98
CA ILE A 41 11.51 -12.21 -3.97
C ILE A 41 11.14 -10.75 -4.26
N GLY A 42 12.12 -9.93 -4.65
CA GLY A 42 11.90 -8.55 -5.09
C GLY A 42 10.99 -8.47 -6.32
N LEU A 43 11.17 -9.36 -7.30
CA LEU A 43 10.31 -9.43 -8.49
C LEU A 43 8.88 -9.88 -8.17
N LEU A 44 8.73 -10.86 -7.27
CA LEU A 44 7.41 -11.26 -6.78
C LEU A 44 6.73 -10.11 -6.02
N SER A 45 7.46 -9.42 -5.16
CA SER A 45 6.94 -8.30 -4.35
C SER A 45 6.46 -7.13 -5.21
N MET A 46 7.14 -6.85 -6.33
CA MET A 46 6.72 -5.79 -7.25
C MET A 46 5.51 -6.15 -8.11
N GLY A 47 5.02 -7.40 -8.08
CA GLY A 47 3.88 -7.83 -8.89
C GLY A 47 2.63 -6.95 -8.72
N ILE A 48 2.16 -6.74 -7.48
CA ILE A 48 0.97 -5.92 -7.21
C ILE A 48 1.19 -4.43 -7.57
N PRO A 49 2.27 -3.75 -7.14
CA PRO A 49 2.57 -2.38 -7.56
C PRO A 49 2.71 -2.22 -9.07
N LEU A 50 3.40 -3.14 -9.75
CA LEU A 50 3.57 -3.10 -11.19
C LEU A 50 2.22 -3.32 -11.89
N GLY A 51 1.41 -4.24 -11.39
CA GLY A 51 0.04 -4.43 -11.84
C GLY A 51 -0.82 -3.17 -11.67
N ARG A 52 -0.63 -2.41 -10.59
CA ARG A 52 -1.27 -1.12 -10.38
C ARG A 52 -0.86 -0.09 -11.44
N VAL A 53 0.43 -0.01 -11.75
CA VAL A 53 0.95 0.89 -12.80
C VAL A 53 0.38 0.53 -14.16
N LEU A 54 0.38 -0.76 -14.51
CA LEU A 54 0.06 -1.22 -15.85
C LEU A 54 -1.44 -1.39 -16.11
N PHE A 55 -2.20 -1.86 -15.10
CA PHE A 55 -3.57 -2.35 -15.31
C PHE A 55 -4.64 -1.59 -14.55
N SER A 56 -4.30 -0.82 -13.51
CA SER A 56 -5.35 -0.12 -12.72
C SER A 56 -6.17 0.82 -13.59
N LEU A 57 -5.53 1.74 -14.32
CA LEU A 57 -6.24 2.72 -15.15
C LEU A 57 -6.93 2.10 -16.37
N PRO A 58 -6.29 1.22 -17.17
CA PRO A 58 -6.95 0.61 -18.33
C PRO A 58 -8.19 -0.20 -17.95
N LEU A 59 -8.13 -0.98 -16.86
CA LEU A 59 -9.24 -1.83 -16.44
C LEU A 59 -10.41 -1.02 -15.88
N THR A 60 -10.16 -0.01 -15.04
CA THR A 60 -11.23 0.84 -14.51
C THR A 60 -11.88 1.66 -15.62
N HIS A 61 -11.08 2.25 -16.52
CA HIS A 61 -11.58 3.01 -17.67
C HIS A 61 -12.41 2.15 -18.63
N TRP A 62 -12.00 0.90 -18.87
CA TRP A 62 -12.78 -0.05 -19.66
C TRP A 62 -14.11 -0.39 -18.98
N ALA A 63 -14.11 -0.62 -17.67
CA ALA A 63 -15.34 -0.90 -16.92
C ALA A 63 -16.31 0.29 -16.93
N ASP A 64 -15.80 1.51 -16.84
CA ASP A 64 -16.60 2.73 -16.89
C ASP A 64 -17.22 2.92 -18.28
N ARG A 65 -16.45 2.73 -19.36
CA ARG A 65 -16.95 2.83 -20.74
C ARG A 65 -17.98 1.76 -21.11
N THR A 66 -17.87 0.58 -20.53
CA THR A 66 -18.75 -0.55 -20.85
C THR A 66 -19.91 -0.68 -19.87
N HIS A 67 -19.98 0.16 -18.83
CA HIS A 67 -20.94 0.05 -17.73
C HIS A 67 -20.91 -1.33 -17.04
N ARG A 68 -19.74 -1.99 -17.02
CA ARG A 68 -19.53 -3.35 -16.49
C ARG A 68 -18.77 -3.39 -15.17
N GLN A 69 -18.77 -2.30 -14.40
CA GLN A 69 -18.07 -2.20 -13.11
C GLN A 69 -18.34 -3.39 -12.18
N ARG A 70 -19.61 -3.77 -11.99
CA ARG A 70 -19.98 -4.93 -11.16
C ARG A 70 -19.44 -6.25 -11.72
N GLY A 71 -19.48 -6.42 -13.04
CA GLY A 71 -18.95 -7.61 -13.72
C GLY A 71 -17.44 -7.71 -13.53
N LEU A 72 -16.72 -6.59 -13.71
CA LEU A 72 -15.28 -6.51 -13.47
C LEU A 72 -14.94 -6.78 -12.01
N MET A 73 -15.66 -6.21 -11.04
CA MET A 73 -15.45 -6.49 -9.61
C MET A 73 -15.57 -7.99 -9.29
N ARG A 74 -16.61 -8.66 -9.81
CA ARG A 74 -16.80 -10.10 -9.59
C ARG A 74 -15.70 -10.92 -10.28
N ALA A 75 -15.38 -10.61 -11.53
CA ALA A 75 -14.31 -11.28 -12.27
C ALA A 75 -12.94 -11.10 -11.59
N ALA A 76 -12.66 -9.90 -11.11
CA ALA A 76 -11.46 -9.56 -10.34
C ALA A 76 -11.38 -10.36 -9.03
N ALA A 77 -12.49 -10.47 -8.29
CA ALA A 77 -12.51 -11.18 -7.02
C ALA A 77 -12.33 -12.68 -7.20
N TRP A 78 -13.09 -13.30 -8.12
CA TRP A 78 -12.95 -14.72 -8.43
C TRP A 78 -11.64 -15.06 -9.15
N GLY A 79 -11.13 -14.15 -9.98
CA GLY A 79 -9.80 -14.25 -10.57
C GLY A 79 -8.70 -14.22 -9.49
N SER A 80 -8.87 -13.40 -8.46
CA SER A 80 -7.96 -13.38 -7.31
C SER A 80 -8.02 -14.68 -6.52
N VAL A 81 -9.19 -15.31 -6.37
CA VAL A 81 -9.32 -16.66 -5.78
C VAL A 81 -8.60 -17.70 -6.61
N ALA A 82 -8.80 -17.70 -7.93
CA ALA A 82 -8.16 -18.66 -8.83
C ALA A 82 -6.64 -18.51 -8.78
N ALA A 83 -6.12 -17.29 -8.84
CA ALA A 83 -4.69 -17.02 -8.75
C ALA A 83 -4.11 -17.35 -7.36
N ALA A 84 -4.81 -17.00 -6.27
CA ALA A 84 -4.43 -17.37 -4.90
C ALA A 84 -4.39 -18.88 -4.69
N THR A 85 -5.33 -19.62 -5.30
CA THR A 85 -5.36 -21.09 -5.26
C THR A 85 -4.25 -21.69 -6.11
N ALA A 86 -3.95 -21.09 -7.27
CA ALA A 86 -2.88 -21.55 -8.16
C ALA A 86 -1.50 -21.51 -7.49
N PHE A 87 -1.26 -20.56 -6.57
CA PHE A 87 -0.03 -20.51 -5.78
C PHE A 87 0.27 -21.80 -5.00
N LEU A 88 -0.74 -22.62 -4.67
CA LEU A 88 -0.55 -23.86 -3.91
C LEU A 88 0.27 -24.92 -4.66
N VAL A 89 0.40 -24.80 -5.98
CA VAL A 89 1.04 -25.80 -6.85
C VAL A 89 2.54 -25.54 -7.01
N PRO A 90 3.00 -24.38 -7.53
CA PRO A 90 4.42 -24.18 -7.80
C PRO A 90 5.23 -23.93 -6.52
N ARG A 91 6.41 -24.55 -6.47
CA ARG A 91 7.44 -24.31 -5.44
C ARG A 91 8.73 -23.73 -6.01
N HIS A 92 8.70 -23.29 -7.26
CA HIS A 92 9.82 -22.73 -8.01
C HIS A 92 9.45 -21.34 -8.54
N PHE A 93 10.47 -20.50 -8.74
CA PHE A 93 10.28 -19.09 -9.06
C PHE A 93 9.40 -18.81 -10.30
N PRO A 94 9.61 -19.41 -11.49
CA PRO A 94 8.78 -19.15 -12.65
C PRO A 94 7.27 -19.38 -12.43
N GLY A 95 6.92 -20.47 -11.74
CA GLY A 95 5.53 -20.78 -11.43
C GLY A 95 4.92 -19.80 -10.42
N LEU A 96 5.67 -19.40 -9.39
CA LEU A 96 5.25 -18.38 -8.43
C LEU A 96 5.09 -17.02 -9.11
N LEU A 97 5.96 -16.67 -10.05
CA LEU A 97 5.90 -15.43 -10.82
C LEU A 97 4.64 -15.37 -11.70
N LEU A 98 4.29 -16.48 -12.35
CA LEU A 98 3.05 -16.58 -13.13
C LEU A 98 1.81 -16.41 -12.25
N CYS A 99 1.78 -17.05 -11.08
CA CYS A 99 0.69 -16.89 -10.12
C CYS A 99 0.59 -15.45 -9.61
N MET A 100 1.74 -14.81 -9.33
CA MET A 100 1.81 -13.42 -8.91
C MET A 100 1.29 -12.46 -9.98
N ALA A 101 1.68 -12.65 -11.24
CA ALA A 101 1.18 -11.85 -12.34
C ALA A 101 -0.36 -11.96 -12.46
N GLY A 102 -0.90 -13.19 -12.40
CA GLY A 102 -2.35 -13.42 -12.39
C GLY A 102 -3.04 -12.76 -11.19
N TYR A 103 -2.48 -12.89 -9.99
CA TYR A 103 -3.03 -12.30 -8.78
C TYR A 103 -2.98 -10.77 -8.82
N ALA A 104 -1.89 -10.17 -9.31
CA ALA A 104 -1.75 -8.74 -9.45
C ALA A 104 -2.77 -8.15 -10.43
N ILE A 105 -2.93 -8.75 -11.61
CA ILE A 105 -3.91 -8.30 -12.61
C ILE A 105 -5.33 -8.39 -12.04
N ALA A 106 -5.66 -9.49 -11.34
CA ALA A 106 -6.99 -9.72 -10.81
C ALA A 106 -7.32 -8.85 -9.59
N SER A 107 -6.37 -8.61 -8.68
CA SER A 107 -6.65 -7.96 -7.39
C SER A 107 -6.63 -6.42 -7.45
N VAL A 108 -5.86 -5.83 -8.36
CA VAL A 108 -5.66 -4.38 -8.47
C VAL A 108 -6.96 -3.57 -8.66
N PRO A 109 -7.92 -3.95 -9.54
CA PRO A 109 -9.12 -3.12 -9.75
C PRO A 109 -10.13 -3.20 -8.61
N LEU A 110 -10.01 -4.15 -7.67
CA LEU A 110 -11.01 -4.37 -6.61
C LEU A 110 -11.19 -3.15 -5.70
N LEU A 111 -10.08 -2.66 -5.13
CA LEU A 111 -10.14 -1.57 -4.15
C LEU A 111 -10.67 -0.27 -4.77
N PRO A 112 -10.16 0.22 -5.92
CA PRO A 112 -10.68 1.44 -6.54
C PRO A 112 -12.17 1.37 -6.90
N LEU A 113 -12.64 0.23 -7.43
CA LEU A 113 -14.05 0.06 -7.80
C LEU A 113 -14.96 0.06 -6.57
N VAL A 114 -14.56 -0.61 -5.49
CA VAL A 114 -15.35 -0.61 -4.25
C VAL A 114 -15.29 0.75 -3.55
N GLU A 115 -14.14 1.43 -3.56
CA GLU A 115 -13.99 2.77 -3.00
C GLU A 115 -14.89 3.78 -3.71
N ALA A 116 -14.97 3.74 -5.04
CA ALA A 116 -15.87 4.61 -5.80
C ALA A 116 -17.33 4.46 -5.34
N VAL A 117 -17.84 3.22 -5.22
CA VAL A 117 -19.21 2.95 -4.77
C VAL A 117 -19.39 3.31 -3.28
N THR A 118 -18.35 3.17 -2.46
CA THR A 118 -18.40 3.56 -1.04
C THR A 118 -18.54 5.08 -0.91
N LEU A 119 -17.74 5.84 -1.66
CA LEU A 119 -17.75 7.31 -1.65
C LEU A 119 -19.07 7.88 -2.20
N GLU A 120 -19.66 7.23 -3.20
CA GLU A 120 -21.00 7.58 -3.66
C GLU A 120 -22.05 7.40 -2.55
N GLY A 121 -21.97 6.31 -1.78
CA GLY A 121 -22.81 6.10 -0.61
C GLY A 121 -22.62 7.16 0.49
N VAL A 122 -21.41 7.69 0.64
CA VAL A 122 -21.13 8.81 1.55
C VAL A 122 -21.83 10.07 1.05
N ALA A 123 -21.68 10.41 -0.23
CA ALA A 123 -22.25 11.60 -0.84
C ALA A 123 -23.79 11.60 -0.87
N HIS A 124 -24.41 10.47 -1.20
CA HIS A 124 -25.86 10.40 -1.45
C HIS A 124 -26.67 9.73 -0.33
N ARG A 125 -26.04 8.97 0.56
CA ARG A 125 -26.73 8.19 1.61
C ARG A 125 -26.23 8.49 3.03
N GLY A 126 -25.34 9.48 3.19
CA GLY A 126 -24.82 9.91 4.49
C GLY A 126 -23.99 8.83 5.21
N TRP A 127 -23.35 7.92 4.46
CA TRP A 127 -22.46 6.93 5.06
C TRP A 127 -21.20 7.57 5.61
N ASP A 128 -20.64 6.97 6.65
CA ASP A 128 -19.36 7.38 7.22
C ASP A 128 -18.24 6.52 6.61
N TYR A 129 -17.45 7.12 5.71
CA TYR A 129 -16.33 6.44 5.05
C TYR A 129 -15.31 5.93 6.06
N GLY A 130 -14.95 6.76 7.06
CA GLY A 130 -13.94 6.43 8.06
C GLY A 130 -14.33 5.19 8.86
N ARG A 131 -15.59 5.12 9.31
CA ARG A 131 -16.11 3.96 10.05
C ARG A 131 -16.17 2.69 9.20
N ILE A 132 -16.48 2.81 7.90
CA ILE A 132 -16.47 1.66 6.98
C ILE A 132 -15.04 1.19 6.75
N ARG A 133 -14.11 2.11 6.49
CA ARG A 133 -12.71 1.85 6.16
C ARG A 133 -11.90 1.29 7.34
N LEU A 134 -12.25 1.66 8.57
CA LEU A 134 -11.66 1.16 9.82
C LEU A 134 -11.66 -0.37 9.90
N TRP A 135 -12.71 -1.02 9.38
CA TRP A 135 -12.78 -2.48 9.32
C TRP A 135 -11.65 -3.10 8.50
N GLY A 136 -11.11 -2.38 7.51
CA GLY A 136 -9.92 -2.81 6.79
C GLY A 136 -8.68 -2.86 7.69
N THR A 137 -8.43 -1.81 8.47
CA THR A 137 -7.34 -1.77 9.46
C THR A 137 -7.47 -2.91 10.47
N LEU A 138 -8.69 -3.16 10.97
CA LEU A 138 -8.96 -4.29 11.85
C LEU A 138 -8.68 -5.64 11.16
N GLY A 139 -9.11 -5.83 9.92
CA GLY A 139 -8.81 -7.03 9.14
C GLY A 139 -7.32 -7.29 8.98
N PHE A 140 -6.55 -6.24 8.67
CA PHE A 140 -5.09 -6.33 8.57
C PHE A 140 -4.45 -6.74 9.91
N ILE A 141 -4.81 -6.08 11.02
CA ILE A 141 -4.27 -6.38 12.36
C ILE A 141 -4.65 -7.81 12.78
N CYS A 142 -5.92 -8.18 12.62
CA CYS A 142 -6.43 -9.50 13.00
C CYS A 142 -5.67 -10.62 12.29
N LEU A 143 -5.44 -10.51 10.97
CA LEU A 143 -4.78 -11.56 10.22
C LEU A 143 -3.25 -11.48 10.32
N SER A 144 -2.64 -10.31 10.36
CA SER A 144 -1.18 -10.21 10.59
C SER A 144 -0.81 -10.83 11.95
N VAL A 145 -1.51 -10.50 13.03
CA VAL A 145 -1.22 -11.04 14.37
C VAL A 145 -1.72 -12.48 14.51
N GLY A 146 -2.95 -12.76 14.13
CA GLY A 146 -3.59 -14.06 14.32
C GLY A 146 -2.93 -15.14 13.47
N PHE A 147 -2.62 -14.84 12.21
CA PHE A 147 -1.97 -15.78 11.31
C PHE A 147 -0.50 -16.01 11.69
N GLY A 148 0.19 -14.99 12.21
CA GLY A 148 1.55 -15.16 12.75
C GLY A 148 1.61 -16.21 13.86
N ARG A 149 0.69 -16.13 14.83
CA ARG A 149 0.60 -17.15 15.90
C ARG A 149 0.25 -18.54 15.40
N LEU A 150 -0.46 -18.63 14.28
CA LEU A 150 -0.75 -19.90 13.64
C LEU A 150 0.52 -20.47 12.98
N LEU A 151 1.33 -19.62 12.34
CA LEU A 151 2.61 -19.98 11.73
C LEU A 151 3.71 -20.34 12.74
N ASP A 152 3.57 -19.99 14.03
CA ASP A 152 4.44 -20.56 15.07
C ASP A 152 4.27 -22.10 15.21
N ARG A 153 3.15 -22.66 14.71
CA ARG A 153 2.81 -24.09 14.81
C ARG A 153 2.58 -24.77 13.46
N LEU A 154 2.35 -23.99 12.40
CA LEU A 154 2.12 -24.49 11.05
C LEU A 154 3.30 -24.16 10.13
N PRO A 155 3.51 -24.95 9.06
CA PRO A 155 4.51 -24.61 8.06
C PRO A 155 4.25 -23.26 7.40
N LEU A 156 5.31 -22.53 6.99
CA LEU A 156 5.19 -21.26 6.24
C LEU A 156 4.35 -21.40 4.96
N ALA A 157 4.31 -22.59 4.35
CA ALA A 157 3.45 -22.88 3.20
C ALA A 157 1.95 -22.66 3.48
N SER A 158 1.52 -22.67 4.75
CA SER A 158 0.14 -22.36 5.14
C SER A 158 -0.28 -20.93 4.75
N VAL A 159 0.65 -20.00 4.56
CA VAL A 159 0.39 -18.64 4.03
C VAL A 159 -0.41 -18.69 2.74
N LEU A 160 -0.11 -19.62 1.84
CA LEU A 160 -0.80 -19.75 0.57
C LEU A 160 -2.26 -20.20 0.74
N VAL A 161 -2.50 -21.13 1.68
CA VAL A 161 -3.85 -21.57 2.06
C VAL A 161 -4.62 -20.41 2.69
N GLY A 162 -3.99 -19.66 3.60
CA GLY A 162 -4.56 -18.46 4.20
C GLY A 162 -4.95 -17.42 3.15
N LEU A 163 -4.07 -17.14 2.19
CA LEU A 163 -4.33 -16.22 1.10
C LEU A 163 -5.50 -16.68 0.23
N ALA A 164 -5.58 -17.97 -0.11
CA ALA A 164 -6.70 -18.53 -0.87
C ALA A 164 -8.03 -18.43 -0.12
N LEU A 165 -8.06 -18.79 1.18
CA LEU A 165 -9.27 -18.72 2.01
C LEU A 165 -9.76 -17.28 2.21
N VAL A 166 -8.85 -16.33 2.46
CA VAL A 166 -9.23 -14.92 2.64
C VAL A 166 -9.65 -14.30 1.30
N SER A 167 -9.01 -14.67 0.19
CA SER A 167 -9.45 -14.26 -1.15
C SER A 167 -10.85 -14.81 -1.46
N LEU A 168 -11.17 -16.05 -1.07
CA LEU A 168 -12.50 -16.63 -1.19
C LEU A 168 -13.53 -15.87 -0.34
N ALA A 169 -13.18 -15.55 0.91
CA ALA A 169 -14.02 -14.72 1.76
C ALA A 169 -14.26 -13.34 1.13
N ASN A 170 -13.23 -12.73 0.53
CA ASN A 170 -13.37 -11.46 -0.18
C ASN A 170 -14.31 -11.58 -1.39
N ALA A 171 -14.18 -12.61 -2.23
CA ALA A 171 -15.10 -12.87 -3.34
C ALA A 171 -16.56 -13.03 -2.87
N VAL A 172 -16.79 -13.76 -1.78
CA VAL A 172 -18.12 -13.90 -1.17
C VAL A 172 -18.68 -12.55 -0.69
N THR A 173 -17.84 -11.66 -0.15
CA THR A 173 -18.29 -10.31 0.22
C THR A 173 -18.62 -9.46 -1.00
N VAL A 174 -17.85 -9.57 -2.09
CA VAL A 174 -18.10 -8.86 -3.36
C VAL A 174 -19.44 -9.27 -3.97
N GLU A 175 -19.80 -10.56 -3.92
CA GLU A 175 -21.11 -11.04 -4.39
C GLU A 175 -22.29 -10.42 -3.62
N ARG A 176 -22.07 -10.02 -2.37
CA ARG A 176 -23.09 -9.41 -1.50
C ARG A 176 -23.16 -7.89 -1.64
N LEU A 177 -22.19 -7.27 -2.31
CA LEU A 177 -22.22 -5.83 -2.54
C LEU A 177 -23.45 -5.47 -3.39
N PRO A 178 -24.15 -4.37 -3.06
CA PRO A 178 -25.23 -3.88 -3.91
C PRO A 178 -24.67 -3.62 -5.31
N ALA A 179 -25.50 -3.79 -6.34
CA ALA A 179 -25.13 -3.32 -7.68
C ALA A 179 -24.75 -1.84 -7.56
N GLY A 180 -23.49 -1.52 -7.87
CA GLY A 180 -23.02 -0.14 -7.93
C GLY A 180 -23.84 0.63 -8.96
N VAL A 181 -24.05 1.91 -8.69
CA VAL A 181 -24.64 2.84 -9.66
C VAL A 181 -23.60 3.03 -10.76
N GLU A 182 -24.05 3.04 -12.01
CA GLU A 182 -23.20 3.19 -13.19
C GLU A 182 -22.40 4.49 -13.11
N GLY A 183 -21.10 4.40 -12.84
CA GLY A 183 -20.21 5.56 -12.85
C GLY A 183 -20.13 6.15 -14.26
N ARG A 184 -20.45 7.44 -14.40
CA ARG A 184 -20.21 8.17 -15.66
C ARG A 184 -18.72 8.47 -15.78
N ALA A 185 -18.10 8.01 -16.86
CA ALA A 185 -16.74 8.43 -17.22
C ALA A 185 -16.74 9.93 -17.55
N GLU A 186 -16.20 10.75 -16.64
CA GLU A 186 -15.90 12.15 -16.97
C GLU A 186 -14.68 12.22 -17.88
N ARG A 187 -14.72 13.13 -18.87
CA ARG A 187 -13.56 13.41 -19.73
C ARG A 187 -12.49 14.08 -18.88
N VAL A 188 -11.39 13.36 -18.63
CA VAL A 188 -10.22 13.89 -17.92
C VAL A 188 -9.40 14.78 -18.87
N PRO A 189 -9.19 16.07 -18.56
CA PRO A 189 -8.28 16.94 -19.30
C PRO A 189 -6.82 16.45 -19.23
N PRO A 190 -5.97 16.83 -20.20
CA PRO A 190 -4.57 16.39 -20.22
C PRO A 190 -3.78 16.93 -19.02
N LEU A 191 -3.10 16.03 -18.29
CA LEU A 191 -2.27 16.36 -17.12
C LEU A 191 -0.86 16.86 -17.48
N VAL A 192 -0.45 16.70 -18.74
CA VAL A 192 0.90 17.02 -19.23
C VAL A 192 1.36 18.45 -18.88
N PRO A 193 0.53 19.50 -18.98
CA PRO A 193 0.95 20.86 -18.61
C PRO A 193 1.25 21.01 -17.11
N LEU A 194 0.58 20.25 -16.25
CA LEU A 194 0.81 20.28 -14.80
C LEU A 194 2.11 19.58 -14.41
N LEU A 195 2.50 18.52 -15.13
CA LEU A 195 3.75 17.78 -14.90
C LEU A 195 5.02 18.60 -15.16
N ARG A 196 4.90 19.79 -15.78
CA ARG A 196 6.02 20.70 -15.99
C ARG A 196 6.31 21.60 -14.78
N ARG A 197 5.43 21.62 -13.77
CA ARG A 197 5.59 22.46 -12.57
C ARG A 197 6.67 21.86 -11.66
N PRO A 198 7.76 22.59 -11.34
CA PRO A 198 8.82 22.08 -10.47
C PRO A 198 8.32 21.61 -9.10
N SER A 199 7.36 22.33 -8.51
CA SER A 199 6.75 21.96 -7.23
C SER A 199 5.96 20.66 -7.28
N LEU A 200 5.34 20.34 -8.43
CA LEU A 200 4.66 19.05 -8.60
C LEU A 200 5.69 17.92 -8.77
N LEU A 201 6.77 18.15 -9.52
CA LEU A 201 7.83 17.16 -9.69
C LEU A 201 8.55 16.86 -8.37
N LEU A 202 8.86 17.87 -7.56
CA LEU A 202 9.41 17.70 -6.21
C LEU A 202 8.47 16.90 -5.31
N PHE A 203 7.17 17.22 -5.33
CA PHE A 203 6.15 16.47 -4.59
C PHE A 203 6.09 14.99 -5.01
N LEU A 204 6.04 14.71 -6.32
CA LEU A 204 6.01 13.34 -6.83
C LEU A 204 7.31 12.60 -6.53
N GLY A 205 8.45 13.28 -6.63
CA GLY A 205 9.75 12.76 -6.24
C GLY A 205 9.80 12.38 -4.75
N ALA A 206 9.27 13.22 -3.87
CA ALA A 206 9.14 12.92 -2.45
C ALA A 206 8.24 11.70 -2.19
N CYS A 207 7.13 11.58 -2.91
CA CYS A 207 6.22 10.44 -2.86
C CYS A 207 6.91 9.13 -3.29
N VAL A 208 7.62 9.16 -4.42
CA VAL A 208 8.40 8.02 -4.94
C VAL A 208 9.49 7.64 -3.95
N ALA A 209 10.27 8.60 -3.46
CA ALA A 209 11.38 8.35 -2.54
C ALA A 209 10.91 7.79 -1.18
N MET A 210 9.80 8.30 -0.64
CA MET A 210 9.20 7.77 0.58
C MET A 210 8.86 6.29 0.43
N GLN A 211 8.12 5.92 -0.61
CA GLN A 211 7.72 4.53 -0.82
C GLN A 211 8.89 3.64 -1.24
N ALA A 212 9.85 4.16 -2.01
CA ALA A 212 11.06 3.43 -2.36
C ALA A 212 11.90 3.12 -1.11
N SER A 213 12.03 4.05 -0.15
CA SER A 213 12.71 3.79 1.14
C SER A 213 12.01 2.71 1.97
N HIS A 214 10.69 2.59 1.86
CA HIS A 214 9.94 1.50 2.47
C HIS A 214 10.09 0.17 1.73
N GLY A 215 10.69 0.13 0.52
CA GLY A 215 10.84 -1.09 -0.27
C GLY A 215 11.55 -2.20 0.49
N THR A 216 12.63 -1.87 1.20
CA THR A 216 13.36 -2.84 2.06
C THR A 216 12.49 -3.35 3.19
N TYR A 217 11.71 -2.46 3.80
CA TYR A 217 10.78 -2.82 4.86
C TYR A 217 9.70 -3.79 4.35
N TYR A 218 8.98 -3.42 3.30
CA TYR A 218 7.88 -4.24 2.81
C TYR A 218 8.35 -5.57 2.19
N ALA A 219 9.54 -5.62 1.59
CA ALA A 219 10.02 -6.87 0.99
C ALA A 219 10.73 -7.79 1.98
N PHE A 220 11.59 -7.24 2.85
CA PHE A 220 12.56 -8.04 3.59
C PHE A 220 12.53 -7.85 5.11
N PHE A 221 11.67 -7.00 5.68
CA PHE A 221 11.64 -6.82 7.13
C PHE A 221 11.34 -8.12 7.89
N SER A 222 10.35 -8.89 7.43
CA SER A 222 10.01 -10.17 8.07
C SER A 222 11.09 -11.22 7.90
N ILE A 223 11.77 -11.25 6.74
CA ILE A 223 12.92 -12.14 6.50
C ILE A 223 14.04 -11.76 7.47
N TYR A 224 14.41 -10.48 7.54
CA TYR A 224 15.44 -9.99 8.46
C TYR A 224 15.14 -10.34 9.92
N LEU A 225 13.90 -10.18 10.37
CA LEU A 225 13.53 -10.58 11.74
C LEU A 225 13.60 -12.09 11.96
N HIS A 226 13.17 -12.88 10.98
CA HIS A 226 13.24 -14.33 11.05
C HIS A 226 14.71 -14.80 11.12
N ASP A 227 15.61 -14.19 10.35
CA ASP A 227 17.06 -14.44 10.40
C ASP A 227 17.66 -14.12 11.78
N LEU A 228 17.08 -13.17 12.50
CA LEU A 228 17.43 -12.85 13.89
C LEU A 228 16.82 -13.82 14.93
N GLY A 229 16.12 -14.87 14.48
CA GLY A 229 15.46 -15.85 15.34
C GLY A 229 14.13 -15.40 15.91
N VAL A 230 13.51 -14.35 15.36
CA VAL A 230 12.20 -13.84 15.81
C VAL A 230 11.09 -14.71 15.22
N SER A 231 10.18 -15.20 16.06
CA SER A 231 9.11 -16.09 15.61
C SER A 231 8.08 -15.37 14.71
N PRO A 232 7.39 -16.08 13.79
CA PRO A 232 6.31 -15.52 12.98
C PRO A 232 5.23 -14.81 13.79
N GLY A 233 4.88 -15.32 14.98
CA GLY A 233 3.94 -14.66 15.88
C GLY A 233 4.39 -13.27 16.34
N VAL A 234 5.67 -13.10 16.66
CA VAL A 234 6.25 -11.81 17.05
C VAL A 234 6.38 -10.88 15.83
N ILE A 235 6.75 -11.41 14.66
CA ILE A 235 6.75 -10.65 13.41
C ILE A 235 5.35 -10.06 13.15
N GLY A 236 4.30 -10.87 13.26
CA GLY A 236 2.91 -10.44 13.14
C GLY A 236 2.51 -9.34 14.12
N LEU A 237 2.96 -9.45 15.38
CA LEU A 237 2.74 -8.43 16.40
C LEU A 237 3.43 -7.10 16.04
N LEU A 238 4.61 -7.12 15.43
CA LEU A 238 5.31 -5.90 15.00
C LEU A 238 4.62 -5.21 13.83
N TRP A 239 4.12 -5.97 12.85
CA TRP A 239 3.27 -5.43 11.78
C TRP A 239 1.97 -4.86 12.35
N GLY A 240 1.33 -5.56 13.30
CA GLY A 240 0.14 -5.08 14.00
C GLY A 240 0.41 -3.81 14.81
N LEU A 241 1.54 -3.72 15.52
CA LEU A 241 1.96 -2.53 16.28
C LEU A 241 2.12 -1.32 15.37
N ALA A 242 2.72 -1.50 14.19
CA ALA A 242 2.88 -0.46 13.19
C ALA A 242 1.50 0.09 12.76
N THR A 243 0.56 -0.80 12.44
CA THR A 243 -0.79 -0.44 11.99
C THR A 243 -1.66 0.17 13.10
N VAL A 244 -1.53 -0.30 14.35
CA VAL A 244 -2.23 0.31 15.50
C VAL A 244 -1.70 1.72 15.76
N SER A 245 -0.37 1.90 15.71
CA SER A 245 0.25 3.21 15.89
C SER A 245 -0.22 4.19 14.80
N GLU A 246 -0.29 3.72 13.55
CA GLU A 246 -0.82 4.47 12.42
C GLU A 246 -2.25 4.96 12.66
N LEU A 247 -3.15 4.07 13.11
CA LEU A 247 -4.54 4.43 13.39
C LEU A 247 -4.65 5.57 14.42
N VAL A 248 -3.83 5.53 15.47
CA VAL A 248 -3.85 6.54 16.55
C VAL A 248 -3.36 7.90 16.05
N VAL A 249 -2.22 7.93 15.33
CA VAL A 249 -1.62 9.19 14.87
C VAL A 249 -2.42 9.80 13.71
N MET A 250 -2.95 8.96 12.80
CA MET A 250 -3.69 9.43 11.64
C MET A 250 -4.97 10.19 12.03
N ALA A 251 -5.58 9.88 13.17
CA ALA A 251 -6.71 10.64 13.72
C ALA A 251 -6.36 12.11 14.07
N GLY A 252 -5.09 12.41 14.32
CA GLY A 252 -4.58 13.76 14.59
C GLY A 252 -3.87 14.41 13.40
N ALA A 253 -3.73 13.71 12.27
CA ALA A 253 -2.88 14.16 11.15
C ALA A 253 -3.39 15.45 10.50
N ASP A 254 -4.71 15.63 10.38
CA ASP A 254 -5.29 16.87 9.81
C ASP A 254 -4.90 18.11 10.61
N ARG A 255 -4.86 18.00 11.95
CA ARG A 255 -4.42 19.10 12.83
C ARG A 255 -2.94 19.41 12.64
N LEU A 256 -2.12 18.37 12.47
CA LEU A 256 -0.69 18.53 12.23
C LEU A 256 -0.43 19.23 10.88
N VAL A 257 -1.15 18.83 9.83
CA VAL A 257 -1.07 19.48 8.51
C VAL A 257 -1.58 20.92 8.57
N ALA A 258 -2.68 21.20 9.28
CA ALA A 258 -3.19 22.55 9.44
C ALA A 258 -2.19 23.47 10.19
N TRP A 259 -1.45 22.92 11.16
CA TRP A 259 -0.49 23.68 11.96
C TRP A 259 0.85 23.91 11.24
N LEU A 260 1.44 22.88 10.62
CA LEU A 260 2.77 22.94 10.03
C LEU A 260 2.78 23.20 8.52
N GLY A 261 1.67 22.90 7.83
CA GLY A 261 1.60 22.85 6.37
C GLY A 261 2.06 21.51 5.78
N GLU A 262 1.63 21.20 4.57
CA GLU A 262 1.79 19.90 3.92
C GLU A 262 3.27 19.55 3.72
N GLY A 263 4.06 20.46 3.13
CA GLY A 263 5.47 20.21 2.82
C GLY A 263 6.32 19.94 4.06
N ARG A 264 6.08 20.66 5.16
CA ARG A 264 6.81 20.43 6.43
C ARG A 264 6.44 19.11 7.08
N VAL A 265 5.16 18.71 7.04
CA VAL A 265 4.74 17.38 7.52
C VAL A 265 5.35 16.27 6.67
N MET A 266 5.40 16.44 5.36
CA MET A 266 6.06 15.47 4.45
C MET A 266 7.56 15.36 4.75
N ALA A 267 8.27 16.49 4.88
CA ALA A 267 9.69 16.50 5.22
C ALA A 267 9.98 15.88 6.59
N ALA A 268 9.18 16.22 7.61
CA ALA A 268 9.30 15.62 8.94
C ALA A 268 9.07 14.10 8.92
N SER A 269 8.10 13.63 8.14
CA SER A 269 7.83 12.20 7.97
C SER A 269 9.00 11.47 7.28
N LEU A 270 9.65 12.11 6.30
CA LEU A 270 10.86 11.59 5.64
C LEU A 270 12.06 11.54 6.59
N LEU A 271 12.24 12.55 7.46
CA LEU A 271 13.26 12.53 8.51
C LEU A 271 13.00 11.39 9.51
N LEU A 272 11.76 11.18 9.92
CA LEU A 272 11.39 10.06 10.79
C LEU A 272 11.59 8.71 10.10
N ALA A 273 11.40 8.63 8.78
CA ALA A 273 11.75 7.44 8.00
C ALA A 273 13.26 7.19 8.02
N ALA A 274 14.08 8.22 7.85
CA ALA A 274 15.53 8.11 7.95
C ALA A 274 15.97 7.61 9.35
N VAL A 275 15.38 8.15 10.42
CA VAL A 275 15.61 7.68 11.80
C VAL A 275 15.20 6.21 11.95
N ARG A 276 13.99 5.85 11.50
CA ARG A 276 13.45 4.49 11.60
C ARG A 276 14.36 3.47 10.92
N TRP A 277 14.74 3.73 9.67
CA TRP A 277 15.66 2.86 8.92
C TRP A 277 17.06 2.85 9.52
N GLY A 278 17.53 3.99 10.03
CA GLY A 278 18.78 4.11 10.78
C GLY A 278 18.81 3.20 12.02
N VAL A 279 17.70 3.09 12.76
CA VAL A 279 17.59 2.14 13.88
C VAL A 279 17.73 0.70 13.40
N TYR A 280 17.05 0.32 12.31
CA TYR A 280 17.12 -1.06 11.77
C TYR A 280 18.52 -1.41 11.25
N ALA A 281 19.23 -0.43 10.70
CA ALA A 281 20.62 -0.57 10.30
C ALA A 281 21.58 -0.68 11.51
N ALA A 282 21.32 0.08 12.58
CA ALA A 282 22.22 0.22 13.71
C ALA A 282 22.21 -0.97 14.67
N THR A 283 21.09 -1.69 14.82
CA THR A 283 20.98 -2.74 15.83
C THR A 283 20.12 -3.94 15.40
N PRO A 284 20.53 -5.17 15.75
CA PRO A 284 19.69 -6.36 15.62
C PRO A 284 18.79 -6.59 16.84
N ARG A 285 18.88 -5.75 17.89
CA ARG A 285 18.07 -5.93 19.10
C ARG A 285 16.60 -5.70 18.77
N LEU A 286 15.72 -6.52 19.35
CA LEU A 286 14.29 -6.47 19.06
C LEU A 286 13.61 -5.21 19.62
N TRP A 287 13.97 -4.77 20.83
CA TRP A 287 13.27 -3.66 21.49
C TRP A 287 13.41 -2.30 20.78
N PRO A 288 14.59 -1.89 20.22
CA PRO A 288 14.68 -0.66 19.45
C PRO A 288 13.92 -0.77 18.13
N ILE A 289 13.95 -1.95 17.49
CA ILE A 289 13.18 -2.22 16.27
C ILE A 289 11.69 -2.09 16.57
N ALA A 290 11.20 -2.65 17.68
CA ALA A 290 9.81 -2.55 18.10
C ALA A 290 9.39 -1.11 18.41
N LEU A 291 10.27 -0.32 19.05
CA LEU A 291 9.99 1.10 19.27
C LEU A 291 9.95 1.87 17.93
N ALA A 292 10.90 1.62 17.04
CA ALA A 292 10.92 2.23 15.71
C ALA A 292 9.75 1.78 14.81
N GLN A 293 9.08 0.66 15.10
CA GLN A 293 7.83 0.30 14.42
C GLN A 293 6.70 1.30 14.65
N THR A 294 6.64 1.97 15.82
CA THR A 294 5.62 3.00 16.07
C THR A 294 5.79 4.21 15.16
N LEU A 295 7.01 4.46 14.66
CA LEU A 295 7.27 5.52 13.70
C LEU A 295 6.58 5.29 12.36
N HIS A 296 6.11 4.07 12.05
CA HIS A 296 5.32 3.81 10.85
C HIS A 296 4.12 4.74 10.71
N ALA A 297 3.52 5.09 11.85
CA ALA A 297 2.40 6.02 11.92
C ALA A 297 2.70 7.38 11.28
N PHE A 298 3.96 7.81 11.35
CA PHE A 298 4.42 9.05 10.74
C PHE A 298 4.97 8.81 9.32
N THR A 299 5.80 7.78 9.15
CA THR A 299 6.43 7.52 7.84
C THR A 299 5.41 7.17 6.77
N PHE A 300 4.28 6.58 7.15
CA PHE A 300 3.17 6.27 6.27
C PHE A 300 1.96 7.17 6.53
N GLY A 301 1.37 7.13 7.73
CA GLY A 301 0.09 7.79 8.03
C GLY A 301 0.12 9.31 7.82
N THR A 302 0.98 10.04 8.54
CA THR A 302 1.04 11.52 8.40
C THR A 302 1.53 11.96 7.03
N PHE A 303 2.48 11.23 6.44
CA PHE A 303 2.93 11.50 5.06
C PHE A 303 1.78 11.35 4.05
N HIS A 304 0.99 10.29 4.16
CA HIS A 304 -0.15 10.01 3.28
C HIS A 304 -1.21 11.12 3.37
N VAL A 305 -1.59 11.52 4.58
CA VAL A 305 -2.57 12.61 4.79
C VAL A 305 -2.05 13.94 4.22
N ALA A 306 -0.80 14.29 4.50
CA ALA A 306 -0.19 15.50 3.95
C ALA A 306 -0.13 15.46 2.41
N ALA A 307 0.17 14.30 1.82
CA ALA A 307 0.20 14.14 0.38
C ALA A 307 -1.20 14.25 -0.27
N ILE A 308 -2.25 13.75 0.38
CA ILE A 308 -3.64 13.94 -0.05
C ILE A 308 -4.00 15.43 -0.03
N HIS A 309 -3.66 16.14 1.05
CA HIS A 309 -3.91 17.58 1.17
C HIS A 309 -3.17 18.37 0.08
N TYR A 310 -1.89 18.06 -0.13
CA TYR A 310 -1.08 18.70 -1.16
C TYR A 310 -1.66 18.45 -2.56
N THR A 311 -2.08 17.21 -2.85
CA THR A 311 -2.73 16.86 -4.11
C THR A 311 -4.04 17.64 -4.30
N HIS A 312 -4.86 17.78 -3.26
CA HIS A 312 -6.10 18.53 -3.34
C HIS A 312 -5.90 20.04 -3.56
N ALA A 313 -4.80 20.59 -3.02
CA ALA A 313 -4.41 21.98 -3.18
C ALA A 313 -3.70 22.28 -4.51
N ALA A 314 -2.87 21.36 -5.00
CA ALA A 314 -2.08 21.52 -6.23
C ALA A 314 -2.91 21.39 -7.52
N PHE A 315 -4.07 20.71 -7.45
CA PHE A 315 -4.93 20.45 -8.59
C PHE A 315 -6.25 21.24 -8.54
N PRO A 316 -6.67 21.88 -9.65
CA PRO A 316 -8.00 22.49 -9.78
C PRO A 316 -9.12 21.50 -9.46
N LYS A 317 -10.29 21.99 -9.02
CA LYS A 317 -11.43 21.15 -8.60
C LYS A 317 -11.75 20.00 -9.58
N GLY A 318 -11.79 20.29 -10.89
CA GLY A 318 -12.07 19.29 -11.94
C GLY A 318 -10.93 18.29 -12.24
N LEU A 319 -9.75 18.46 -11.65
CA LEU A 319 -8.57 17.61 -11.85
C LEU A 319 -8.12 16.88 -10.57
N ARG A 320 -8.83 17.05 -9.45
CA ARG A 320 -8.45 16.45 -8.16
C ARG A 320 -8.41 14.93 -8.19
N ALA A 321 -9.37 14.29 -8.85
CA ALA A 321 -9.38 12.83 -9.03
C ALA A 321 -8.14 12.36 -9.80
N SER A 322 -7.76 13.08 -10.86
CA SER A 322 -6.56 12.80 -11.64
C SER A 322 -5.27 13.02 -10.83
N GLY A 323 -5.24 14.05 -9.99
CA GLY A 323 -4.16 14.27 -9.03
C GLY A 323 -4.01 13.12 -8.04
N GLN A 324 -5.12 12.61 -7.50
CA GLN A 324 -5.12 11.44 -6.60
C GLN A 324 -4.61 10.18 -7.30
N SER A 325 -5.02 9.95 -8.56
CA SER A 325 -4.49 8.85 -9.37
C SER A 325 -2.98 9.00 -9.61
N LEU A 326 -2.49 10.21 -9.87
CA LEU A 326 -1.06 10.47 -10.07
C LEU A 326 -0.26 10.24 -8.78
N TYR A 327 -0.76 10.73 -7.64
CA TYR A 327 -0.18 10.45 -6.33
C TYR A 327 -0.12 8.94 -6.04
N SER A 328 -1.22 8.22 -6.28
CA SER A 328 -1.30 6.78 -6.08
C SER A 328 -0.33 6.02 -6.98
N LEU A 329 -0.22 6.42 -8.25
CA LEU A 329 0.71 5.85 -9.22
C LEU A 329 2.17 6.08 -8.82
N ALA A 330 2.52 7.31 -8.41
CA ALA A 330 3.87 7.66 -7.99
C ALA A 330 4.28 6.91 -6.72
N SER A 331 3.41 6.88 -5.71
CA SER A 331 3.69 6.27 -4.41
C SER A 331 3.61 4.74 -4.48
N PHE A 332 2.40 4.22 -4.69
CA PHE A 332 2.09 2.80 -4.55
C PHE A 332 2.33 1.99 -5.83
N GLY A 333 2.63 2.66 -6.93
CA GLY A 333 3.15 2.06 -8.16
C GLY A 333 4.66 2.19 -8.22
N VAL A 334 5.14 3.28 -8.83
CA VAL A 334 6.55 3.50 -9.18
C VAL A 334 7.48 3.40 -7.96
N GLY A 335 7.19 4.12 -6.87
CA GLY A 335 8.03 4.10 -5.67
C GLY A 335 8.18 2.69 -5.09
N MET A 336 7.09 1.94 -4.99
CA MET A 336 7.11 0.55 -4.52
C MET A 336 7.85 -0.39 -5.49
N VAL A 337 7.65 -0.26 -6.81
CA VAL A 337 8.38 -1.06 -7.82
C VAL A 337 9.89 -0.81 -7.70
N VAL A 338 10.30 0.45 -7.63
CA VAL A 338 11.71 0.84 -7.47
C VAL A 338 12.27 0.30 -6.16
N GLY A 339 11.55 0.50 -5.05
CA GLY A 339 11.97 0.04 -3.73
C GLY A 339 12.14 -1.48 -3.64
N TYR A 340 11.17 -2.24 -4.14
CA TYR A 340 11.22 -3.70 -4.16
C TYR A 340 12.29 -4.24 -5.09
N GLY A 341 12.39 -3.70 -6.31
CA GLY A 341 13.42 -4.11 -7.27
C GLY A 341 14.83 -3.82 -6.77
N ALA A 342 15.09 -2.60 -6.30
CA ALA A 342 16.39 -2.22 -5.76
C ALA A 342 16.74 -3.06 -4.51
N SER A 343 15.78 -3.26 -3.60
CA SER A 343 16.01 -4.08 -2.41
C SER A 343 16.32 -5.53 -2.78
N GLY A 344 15.58 -6.14 -3.70
CA GLY A 344 15.83 -7.51 -4.12
C GLY A 344 17.18 -7.72 -4.79
N LEU A 345 17.62 -6.77 -5.63
CA LEU A 345 18.93 -6.83 -6.29
C LEU A 345 20.11 -6.67 -5.32
N LEU A 346 19.90 -5.98 -4.20
CA LEU A 346 20.96 -5.62 -3.26
C LEU A 346 21.00 -6.49 -2.01
N TYR A 347 19.88 -7.08 -1.58
CA TYR A 347 19.78 -7.77 -0.28
C TYR A 347 20.84 -8.86 -0.09
N ASP A 348 21.01 -9.77 -1.05
CA ASP A 348 22.01 -10.85 -0.97
C ASP A 348 23.46 -10.32 -1.06
N ARG A 349 23.67 -9.13 -1.65
CA ARG A 349 25.00 -8.57 -1.91
C ARG A 349 25.55 -7.79 -0.72
N ILE A 350 24.70 -7.01 -0.06
CA ILE A 350 25.11 -6.10 1.01
C ILE A 350 24.48 -6.44 2.37
N GLY A 351 23.51 -7.35 2.40
CA GLY A 351 22.78 -7.74 3.61
C GLY A 351 21.72 -6.71 4.06
N PRO A 352 20.90 -7.09 5.05
CA PRO A 352 19.75 -6.30 5.48
C PRO A 352 20.13 -4.95 6.10
N ARG A 353 21.16 -4.91 6.95
CA ARG A 353 21.52 -3.71 7.71
C ARG A 353 22.06 -2.58 6.82
N PRO A 354 23.02 -2.80 5.91
CA PRO A 354 23.45 -1.78 4.94
C PRO A 354 22.33 -1.37 3.99
N LEU A 355 21.41 -2.28 3.64
CA LEU A 355 20.26 -1.95 2.81
C LEU A 355 19.28 -1.02 3.54
N PHE A 356 19.01 -1.25 4.84
CA PHE A 356 18.26 -0.29 5.66
C PHE A 356 19.00 1.06 5.79
N ALA A 357 20.33 1.07 5.85
CA ALA A 357 21.10 2.32 5.82
C ALA A 357 20.94 3.06 4.49
N ALA A 358 20.92 2.36 3.35
CA ALA A 358 20.63 2.95 2.04
C ALA A 358 19.22 3.56 1.98
N SER A 359 18.22 2.88 2.53
CA SER A 359 16.87 3.42 2.68
C SER A 359 16.81 4.64 3.60
N ALA A 360 17.63 4.66 4.67
CA ALA A 360 17.76 5.83 5.55
C ALA A 360 18.33 7.04 4.80
N LEU A 361 19.39 6.84 4.01
CA LEU A 361 20.03 7.88 3.21
C LEU A 361 19.09 8.42 2.12
N LEU A 362 18.34 7.53 1.44
CA LEU A 362 17.33 7.94 0.47
C LEU A 362 16.25 8.81 1.12
N ALA A 363 15.72 8.39 2.27
CA ALA A 363 14.72 9.15 3.01
C ALA A 363 15.26 10.51 3.49
N LEU A 364 16.51 10.55 3.97
CA LEU A 364 17.16 11.78 4.41
C LEU A 364 17.37 12.77 3.25
N ALA A 365 17.90 12.30 2.12
CA ALA A 365 18.09 13.13 0.94
C ALA A 365 16.76 13.69 0.42
N ALA A 366 15.72 12.85 0.38
CA ALA A 366 14.37 13.29 0.02
C ALA A 366 13.79 14.29 1.03
N ALA A 367 14.05 14.13 2.33
CA ALA A 367 13.59 15.07 3.34
C ALA A 367 14.16 16.47 3.09
N LEU A 368 15.47 16.56 2.84
CA LEU A 368 16.15 17.83 2.55
C LEU A 368 15.61 18.48 1.27
N ALA A 369 15.39 17.69 0.21
CA ALA A 369 14.77 18.19 -1.02
C ALA A 369 13.32 18.65 -0.80
N THR A 370 12.57 17.99 0.09
CA THR A 370 11.17 18.32 0.40
C THR A 370 11.05 19.59 1.25
N LEU A 371 12.11 20.01 1.97
CA LEU A 371 12.10 21.32 2.66
C LEU A 371 12.00 22.50 1.67
N ALA A 372 12.41 22.30 0.42
CA ALA A 372 12.24 23.29 -0.65
C ALA A 372 10.82 23.28 -1.25
N LEU A 373 9.93 22.38 -0.81
CA LEU A 373 8.54 22.36 -1.23
C LEU A 373 7.80 23.56 -0.59
N GLY A 374 7.68 24.65 -1.35
CA GLY A 374 6.89 25.82 -0.99
C GLY A 374 5.38 25.52 -0.89
N ARG A 375 4.56 26.50 -0.51
CA ARG A 375 3.12 26.28 -0.40
C ARG A 375 2.53 26.02 -1.80
N PRO A 376 1.53 25.13 -1.93
CA PRO A 376 0.87 24.88 -3.21
C PRO A 376 0.38 26.21 -3.82
N GLY A 377 0.95 26.62 -4.96
CA GLY A 377 0.53 27.82 -5.70
C GLY A 377 1.48 29.03 -5.69
N GLU A 378 2.54 29.04 -4.89
CA GLU A 378 3.48 30.20 -4.83
C GLU A 378 4.30 30.40 -6.11
N GLY A 379 4.39 29.41 -6.99
CA GLY A 379 5.11 29.50 -8.28
C GLY A 379 4.27 29.92 -9.49
N ALA A 380 3.00 30.29 -9.32
CA ALA A 380 2.12 30.71 -10.43
C ALA A 380 2.09 32.24 -10.65
N GLY A 381 2.92 33.01 -9.93
CA GLY A 381 2.95 34.47 -9.96
C GLY A 381 4.05 35.12 -10.81
N GLU A 382 4.96 34.36 -11.41
CA GLU A 382 6.07 34.92 -12.21
C GLU A 382 5.99 34.42 -13.65
N GLY A 383 5.25 35.16 -14.48
CA GLY A 383 5.10 34.88 -15.91
C GLY A 383 3.87 35.56 -16.49
N GLY A 384 3.77 36.88 -16.29
CA GLY A 384 2.88 37.76 -17.04
C GLY A 384 3.41 38.01 -18.43
#